data_AF-A0A835ACL8-F1
#
_entry.id   AF-A0A835ACL8-F1
#
_cell.length_a   1.000
_cell.length_b   1.000
_cell.length_c   1.000
_cell.angle_alpha   90.00
_cell.angle_beta   90.00
_cell.angle_gamma   90.00
#
_symmetry.space_group_name_H-M   'P 1'
#
loop_
_entity.id
_entity.type
_entity.pdbx_description
1 polymer ?
#
loop_
_entity_poly.entity_id
_entity_poly.type
_entity_poly.pdbx_seq_one_letter_code
_entity_poly.pdbx_strand_id
1 'polypeptide(L)' 'MAVGGGESASVDDYPCGYLSGNYKGICIIYIHDNDCKRVCIDENSNNVGGHCDVFECWCDAICHTETIAAASAPTLQ' A
#
# COMPACT_ATOMS: atom_id res chain seq x y z
N MET A 1 -6.53 -42.03 3.80
CA MET A 1 -7.05 -40.78 4.40
C MET A 1 -5.86 -40.08 5.04
N ALA A 2 -5.42 -38.95 4.50
CA ALA A 2 -4.40 -38.11 5.12
C ALA A 2 -4.89 -36.68 5.02
N VAL A 3 -5.20 -36.06 6.17
CA VAL A 3 -5.52 -34.64 6.26
C VAL A 3 -4.19 -33.90 6.40
N GLY A 4 -3.68 -33.39 5.29
CA GLY A 4 -2.61 -32.40 5.32
C GLY A 4 -3.23 -31.06 5.64
N GLY A 5 -3.17 -30.65 6.91
CA GLY A 5 -3.46 -29.28 7.32
C GLY A 5 -2.36 -28.36 6.81
N GLY A 6 -2.47 -27.93 5.56
CA GLY A 6 -1.75 -26.76 5.08
C GLY A 6 -2.49 -25.53 5.57
N GLU A 7 -1.94 -24.85 6.57
CA GLU A 7 -2.41 -23.53 6.98
C GLU A 7 -2.09 -22.56 5.83
N SER A 8 -3.10 -22.26 5.01
CA SER A 8 -3.02 -21.22 3.99
C SER A 8 -2.77 -19.89 4.68
N ALA A 9 -1.56 -19.35 4.58
CA ALA A 9 -1.31 -17.95 4.91
C ALA A 9 -2.15 -17.10 3.94
N SER A 10 -3.26 -16.55 4.42
CA SER A 10 -4.03 -15.57 3.68
C SER A 10 -3.14 -14.33 3.56
N VAL A 11 -2.68 -14.05 2.33
CA VAL A 11 -2.15 -12.73 2.02
C VAL A 11 -3.36 -11.82 1.94
N ASP A 12 -3.67 -11.16 3.04
CA ASP A 12 -4.74 -10.17 3.06
C ASP A 12 -4.25 -8.92 2.33
N ASP A 13 -4.92 -8.61 1.23
CA ASP A 13 -4.75 -7.38 0.46
C ASP A 13 -5.39 -6.24 1.25
N TYR A 14 -4.59 -5.33 1.81
CA TYR A 14 -5.12 -4.18 2.55
C TYR A 14 -4.82 -2.87 1.80
N PRO A 15 -5.81 -1.97 1.64
CA PRO A 15 -5.56 -0.66 1.08
C PRO A 15 -4.64 0.12 2.03
N CYS A 16 -3.50 0.56 1.50
CA CYS A 16 -2.56 1.40 2.20
C CYS A 16 -2.48 2.78 1.53
N GLY A 17 -2.62 3.82 2.34
CA GLY A 17 -2.52 5.21 1.89
C GLY A 17 -1.18 5.82 2.28
N TYR A 18 -0.54 6.56 1.38
CA TYR A 18 0.66 7.34 1.69
C TYR A 18 0.70 8.65 0.91
N LEU A 19 1.45 9.64 1.42
CA LEU A 19 1.61 10.93 0.76
C LEU A 19 2.43 10.79 -0.53
N SER A 20 1.92 11.36 -1.62
CA SER A 20 2.62 11.41 -2.90
C SER A 20 3.93 12.21 -2.79
N GLY A 21 5.03 11.64 -3.29
CA GLY A 21 6.34 12.30 -3.31
C GLY A 21 6.55 13.18 -4.55
N ASN A 22 5.83 12.90 -5.63
CA ASN A 22 5.94 13.59 -6.93
C ASN A 22 4.82 14.59 -7.19
N TYR A 23 3.71 14.55 -6.46
CA TYR A 23 2.65 15.55 -6.61
C TYR A 23 3.13 16.92 -6.11
N LYS A 24 2.92 17.97 -6.92
CA LYS A 24 3.39 19.32 -6.62
C LYS A 24 2.24 20.30 -6.50
N GLY A 25 2.23 21.06 -5.41
CA GLY A 25 1.26 22.12 -5.16
C GLY A 25 0.10 21.66 -4.28
N ILE A 26 -0.94 22.50 -4.23
CA ILE A 26 -2.12 22.28 -3.40
C ILE A 26 -3.06 21.29 -4.12
N CYS A 27 -3.45 20.23 -3.43
CA CYS A 27 -4.45 19.27 -3.91
C CYS A 27 -5.84 19.68 -3.41
N ILE A 28 -6.66 20.31 -4.26
CA ILE A 28 -8.04 20.68 -3.88
C ILE A 28 -8.98 19.51 -4.20
N ILE A 29 -9.69 19.05 -3.16
CA ILE A 29 -10.71 18.00 -3.26
C ILE A 29 -11.68 18.32 -4.40
N TYR A 30 -12.02 17.30 -5.20
CA TYR A 30 -12.86 17.36 -6.40
C TYR A 30 -12.30 18.12 -7.62
N ILE A 31 -11.31 19.01 -7.46
CA ILE A 31 -10.70 19.75 -8.58
C ILE A 31 -9.47 19.01 -9.10
N HIS A 32 -8.59 18.59 -8.19
CA HIS A 32 -7.30 18.00 -8.52
C HIS A 32 -7.23 16.49 -8.28
N ASP A 33 -8.34 15.87 -7.89
CA ASP A 33 -8.41 14.46 -7.52
C ASP A 33 -7.92 13.55 -8.67
N ASN A 34 -8.32 13.86 -9.90
CA ASN A 34 -7.89 13.12 -11.08
C ASN A 34 -6.41 13.33 -11.42
N ASP A 35 -5.87 14.52 -11.18
CA ASP A 35 -4.43 14.79 -11.36
C ASP A 35 -3.61 14.05 -10.30
N CYS A 36 -4.05 14.08 -9.04
CA CYS A 36 -3.46 13.33 -7.94
C CYS A 36 -3.45 11.83 -8.23
N LYS A 37 -4.60 11.26 -8.61
CA LYS A 37 -4.71 9.87 -9.04
C LYS A 37 -3.71 9.50 -10.14
N ARG A 38 -3.59 10.35 -11.17
CA ARG A 38 -2.68 10.10 -12.28
C ARG A 38 -1.21 10.11 -11.83
N VAL A 39 -0.83 11.06 -10.98
CA VAL A 39 0.51 11.12 -10.41
C VAL A 39 0.79 9.88 -9.57
N CYS A 40 -0.13 9.46 -8.72
CA CYS A 40 0.04 8.26 -7.92
C CYS A 40 0.25 7.00 -8.79
N ILE A 41 -0.52 6.81 -9.86
CA ILE A 41 -0.34 5.67 -10.77
C ILE A 41 1.03 5.71 -11.47
N ASP A 42 1.54 6.90 -11.78
CA ASP A 42 2.86 7.10 -12.40
C ASP A 42 4.02 6.92 -11.40
N GLU A 43 3.83 7.33 -10.14
CA GLU A 43 4.82 7.22 -9.07
C GLU A 43 5.21 5.79 -8.76
N ASN A 44 4.22 4.88 -8.76
CA ASN A 44 4.43 3.50 -8.39
C ASN A 44 3.39 2.62 -9.07
N SER A 45 3.84 1.56 -9.74
CA SER A 45 2.97 0.59 -10.40
C SER A 45 2.02 -0.15 -9.45
N ASN A 46 2.33 -0.15 -8.15
CA ASN A 46 1.50 -0.78 -7.12
C ASN A 46 0.37 0.13 -6.60
N ASN A 47 0.35 1.39 -7.04
CA ASN A 47 -0.72 2.33 -6.69
C ASN A 47 -1.95 2.05 -7.56
N VAL A 48 -3.10 1.93 -6.91
CA VAL A 48 -4.40 1.72 -7.56
C VAL A 48 -5.18 3.02 -7.73
N GLY A 49 -4.77 4.07 -7.02
CA GLY A 49 -5.38 5.38 -7.15
C GLY A 49 -4.69 6.44 -6.31
N GLY A 50 -5.42 7.52 -6.10
CA GLY A 50 -5.06 8.59 -5.19
C GLY A 50 -6.18 9.61 -5.10
N HIS A 51 -6.18 10.38 -4.02
CA HIS A 51 -7.19 11.37 -3.70
C HIS A 51 -6.56 12.57 -2.99
N CYS A 52 -7.24 13.72 -3.06
CA CYS A 52 -6.82 14.86 -2.26
C CYS A 52 -7.38 14.74 -0.83
N ASP A 53 -6.53 14.89 0.17
CA ASP A 53 -6.93 15.06 1.57
C ASP A 53 -6.09 16.14 2.25
N VAL A 54 -6.74 17.01 3.03
CA VAL A 54 -6.10 18.15 3.74
C VAL A 54 -5.14 18.98 2.86
N PHE A 55 -5.52 19.24 1.61
CA PHE A 55 -4.68 19.96 0.61
C PHE A 55 -3.44 19.22 0.11
N GLU A 56 -3.28 17.95 0.47
CA GLU A 56 -2.19 17.06 0.09
C GLU A 56 -2.72 15.93 -0.81
N CYS A 57 -1.86 15.38 -1.65
CA CYS A 57 -2.21 14.24 -2.50
C CYS A 57 -1.81 12.95 -1.80
N TRP A 58 -2.78 12.07 -1.57
CA TRP A 58 -2.59 10.75 -0.99
C TRP A 58 -2.75 9.69 -2.06
N CYS A 59 -1.78 8.78 -2.17
CA CYS A 59 -1.80 7.63 -3.04
C CYS A 59 -2.35 6.41 -2.33
N ASP A 60 -3.29 5.74 -2.98
CA ASP A 60 -3.87 4.49 -2.53
C ASP A 60 -3.14 3.35 -3.23
N ALA A 61 -2.54 2.46 -2.46
CA ALA A 61 -1.82 1.29 -2.93
C ALA A 61 -2.38 0.01 -2.33
N ILE A 62 -2.10 -1.08 -3.02
CA ILE A 62 -2.31 -2.41 -2.49
C ILE A 62 -1.04 -2.81 -1.73
N CYS A 63 -1.16 -3.00 -0.42
CA CYS A 63 -0.08 -3.52 0.39
C CYS A 63 -0.32 -4.99 0.70
N HIS A 64 0.67 -5.81 0.35
CA HIS A 64 0.75 -7.18 0.83
C HIS A 64 1.48 -7.17 2.16
N THR A 65 0.82 -7.57 3.24
CA THR A 65 1.50 -7.88 4.49
C THR A 65 2.17 -9.25 4.33
N GLU A 66 3.39 -9.26 3.81
CA GLU A 66 4.27 -10.39 4.07
C GLU A 66 4.57 -10.40 5.58
N THR A 67 3.97 -11.34 6.30
CA THR A 67 4.38 -11.61 7.68
C THR A 67 5.82 -12.10 7.60
N ILE A 68 6.79 -11.19 7.80
CA ILE A 68 8.18 -11.58 8.01
C ILE A 68 8.18 -12.37 9.31
N ALA A 69 8.14 -13.70 9.19
CA ALA A 69 8.46 -14.59 10.28
C ALA A 69 9.87 -14.19 10.74
N ALA A 70 9.94 -13.50 11.87
CA ALA A 70 11.19 -13.28 12.57
C ALA A 70 11.79 -14.66 12.87
N ALA A 71 12.69 -15.11 12.00
CA ALA A 71 13.50 -16.28 12.24
C ALA A 71 14.20 -16.02 13.58
N SER A 72 13.74 -16.73 14.60
CA SER A 72 14.25 -16.60 15.95
C SER A 72 15.76 -16.79 15.89
N ALA A 73 16.50 -15.81 16.42
CA ALA A 73 17.94 -15.86 16.54
C ALA A 73 18.38 -17.23 17.09
N PRO A 74 19.50 -17.81 16.63
CA PRO A 74 20.08 -18.93 17.34
C PRO A 74 20.47 -18.44 18.75
N THR A 75 19.85 -19.00 19.77
CA THR A 75 20.33 -18.92 21.14
C THR A 75 21.76 -19.43 21.16
N LEU A 76 22.70 -18.60 21.63
CA LEU A 76 24.02 -19.03 22.07
C LEU A 76 23.84 -20.14 23.12
N GLN A 77 24.30 -21.35 22.80
CA GLN A 77 24.77 -22.30 23.80
C GLN A 77 25.75 -23.31 23.21
#